data_AF-A0AAN1JI14-F1
#
_entry.id   AF-A0AAN1JI14-F1
#
_cell.length_a   1.000
_cell.length_b   1.000
_cell.length_c   1.000
_cell.angle_alpha   90.00
_cell.angle_beta   90.00
_cell.angle_gamma   90.00
#
_symmetry.space_group_name_H-M   'P 1'
#
loop_
_entity.id
_entity.type
_entity.pdbx_description
1 polymer ?
#
loop_
_entity_poly.entity_id
_entity_poly.type
_entity_poly.pdbx_seq_one_letter_code
_entity_poly.pdbx_strand_id
1 'polypeptide(L)'
;MKGDHGLVVVGVGTAGERGFQMLHRFAEISDSLEAHGINIVFVYPKASARHVFDAISIRGARYRGKTCLFLDGDGRLFRKPLPPRAVRAVYLDASMRPVETTSVMLDSETWAEELRSFLADIVGRRLH
;
A
#
# COMPACT_ATOMS: atom_id res chain seq x y z
N MET A 1 -8.63 -3.32 8.48
CA MET A 1 -8.28 -3.91 9.80
C MET A 1 -6.87 -3.49 10.13
N LYS A 2 -6.58 -3.11 11.38
CA LYS A 2 -5.20 -2.92 11.83
C LYS A 2 -4.63 -4.26 12.26
N GLY A 3 -3.34 -4.49 12.00
CA GLY A 3 -2.64 -5.60 12.64
C GLY A 3 -2.28 -5.23 14.08
N ASP A 4 -1.84 -6.21 14.86
CA ASP A 4 -1.49 -6.02 16.27
C ASP A 4 -0.37 -4.98 16.48
N HIS A 5 0.50 -4.84 15.47
CA HIS A 5 1.65 -3.94 15.48
C HIS A 5 1.51 -2.74 14.54
N GLY A 6 0.35 -2.59 13.88
CA GLY A 6 0.02 -1.39 13.12
C GLY A 6 -0.52 -1.65 11.72
N LEU A 7 -0.39 -0.63 10.88
CA LEU A 7 -0.92 -0.61 9.52
C LEU A 7 0.00 0.23 8.62
N VAL A 8 0.37 -0.31 7.47
CA VAL A 8 0.93 0.48 6.37
C VAL A 8 -0.18 0.86 5.40
N VAL A 9 -0.32 2.15 5.14
CA VAL A 9 -1.24 2.69 4.14
C VAL A 9 -0.44 3.17 2.95
N VAL A 10 -0.63 2.53 1.80
CA VAL A 10 0.03 2.87 0.54
C VAL A 10 -0.97 3.58 -0.37
N GLY A 11 -0.90 4.90 -0.45
CA GLY A 11 -1.68 5.70 -1.38
C GLY A 11 -1.08 5.64 -2.79
N VAL A 12 -1.92 5.40 -3.78
CA VAL A 12 -1.54 5.29 -5.19
C VAL A 12 -2.23 6.38 -6.00
N GLY A 13 -1.46 7.17 -6.77
CA GLY A 13 -1.99 8.22 -7.63
C GLY A 13 -2.94 7.73 -8.75
N THR A 14 -3.67 8.65 -9.38
CA THR A 14 -4.69 8.33 -10.41
C THR A 14 -4.13 7.61 -11.64
N ALA A 15 -2.85 7.79 -11.96
CA ALA A 15 -2.10 7.11 -13.02
C ALA A 15 -1.03 6.16 -12.46
N GLY A 16 -1.25 5.65 -11.24
CA GLY A 16 -0.45 4.59 -10.65
C GLY A 16 -0.78 3.19 -11.20
N GLU A 17 -0.02 2.19 -10.75
CA GLU A 17 -0.20 0.79 -11.15
C GLU A 17 -1.57 0.23 -10.73
N ARG A 18 -2.12 -0.69 -11.52
CA ARG A 18 -3.41 -1.36 -11.22
C ARG A 18 -3.33 -2.15 -9.92
N GLY A 19 -4.50 -2.44 -9.34
CA GLY A 19 -4.62 -3.19 -8.09
C GLY A 19 -3.82 -4.48 -8.12
N PHE A 20 -4.06 -5.35 -9.10
CA PHE A 20 -3.33 -6.63 -9.21
C PHE A 20 -1.82 -6.47 -9.41
N GLN A 21 -1.36 -5.38 -10.03
CA GLN A 21 0.07 -5.15 -10.26
C GLN A 21 0.75 -4.77 -8.95
N MET A 22 0.14 -3.89 -8.15
CA MET A 22 0.63 -3.56 -6.81
C MET A 22 0.63 -4.78 -5.90
N LEU A 23 -0.44 -5.58 -5.93
CA LEU A 23 -0.47 -6.86 -5.24
C LEU A 23 0.71 -7.70 -5.72
N HIS A 24 0.74 -8.10 -6.99
CA HIS A 24 1.77 -8.96 -7.56
C HIS A 24 3.18 -8.53 -7.12
N ARG A 25 3.51 -7.27 -7.35
CA ARG A 25 4.82 -6.69 -7.06
C ARG A 25 5.20 -6.81 -5.59
N PHE A 26 4.32 -6.46 -4.65
CA PHE A 26 4.66 -6.39 -3.23
C PHE A 26 4.24 -7.64 -2.43
N ALA A 27 4.12 -8.82 -3.06
CA ALA A 27 3.70 -10.07 -2.40
C ALA A 27 4.50 -10.39 -1.16
N GLU A 28 5.78 -10.67 -1.35
CA GLU A 28 6.64 -11.27 -0.36
C GLU A 28 6.79 -10.36 0.85
N ILE A 29 6.94 -9.05 0.61
CA ILE A 29 7.05 -8.07 1.69
C ILE A 29 5.72 -7.85 2.41
N SER A 30 4.58 -7.95 1.72
CA SER A 30 3.27 -7.89 2.37
C SER A 30 3.03 -9.12 3.25
N ASP A 31 3.44 -10.30 2.80
CA ASP A 31 3.37 -11.54 3.60
C ASP A 31 4.28 -11.44 4.83
N SER A 32 5.48 -10.87 4.67
CA SER A 32 6.40 -10.62 5.79
C SER A 32 5.83 -9.62 6.80
N LEU A 33 5.27 -8.50 6.36
CA LEU A 33 4.61 -7.52 7.25
C LEU A 33 3.47 -8.17 8.05
N GLU A 34 2.61 -8.94 7.38
CA GLU A 34 1.48 -9.61 8.03
C GLU A 34 1.95 -10.67 9.04
N ALA A 35 3.00 -11.42 8.73
CA ALA A 35 3.61 -12.37 9.67
C ALA A 35 4.14 -11.68 10.94
N HIS A 36 4.49 -10.39 10.86
CA HIS A 36 4.89 -9.56 11.99
C HIS A 36 3.73 -8.72 12.56
N GLY A 37 2.48 -9.09 12.26
CA GLY A 37 1.29 -8.42 12.78
C GLY A 37 1.10 -7.00 12.28
N ILE A 38 1.66 -6.64 11.11
CA ILE A 38 1.46 -5.35 10.45
C ILE A 38 0.64 -5.57 9.18
N ASN A 39 -0.56 -5.00 9.14
CA ASN A 39 -1.36 -5.06 7.92
C ASN A 39 -0.85 -4.04 6.90
N ILE A 40 -1.06 -4.31 5.61
CA ILE A 40 -0.81 -3.36 4.53
C ILE A 40 -2.06 -3.19 3.66
N VAL A 41 -2.36 -1.95 3.29
CA VAL A 41 -3.47 -1.62 2.39
C VAL A 41 -3.02 -0.66 1.30
N PHE A 42 -3.42 -0.94 0.07
CA PHE A 42 -3.27 -0.04 -1.06
C PHE A 42 -4.57 0.73 -1.26
N VAL A 43 -4.44 2.05 -1.26
CA VAL A 43 -5.56 2.99 -1.28
C VAL A 43 -5.46 3.82 -2.54
N TYR A 44 -6.54 3.82 -3.31
CA TYR A 44 -6.61 4.48 -4.60
C TYR A 44 -7.65 5.59 -4.59
N PRO A 45 -7.46 6.68 -5.36
CA PRO A 45 -8.48 7.68 -5.54
C PRO A 45 -9.70 7.07 -6.24
N LYS A 46 -10.88 7.61 -5.95
CA LYS A 46 -12.15 7.18 -6.55
C LYS A 46 -12.10 7.07 -8.08
N ALA A 47 -11.38 7.97 -8.76
CA ALA A 47 -11.24 7.97 -10.22
C ALA A 47 -10.59 6.68 -10.77
N SER A 48 -9.81 5.96 -9.96
CA SER A 48 -9.14 4.71 -10.34
C SER A 48 -10.00 3.46 -10.13
N ALA A 49 -11.27 3.59 -9.71
CA ALA A 49 -12.17 2.47 -9.39
C ALA A 49 -12.17 1.36 -10.45
N ARG A 50 -12.26 1.74 -11.73
CA ARG A 50 -12.28 0.78 -12.85
C ARG A 50 -11.03 -0.10 -12.90
N HIS A 51 -9.87 0.43 -12.54
CA HIS A 51 -8.58 -0.26 -12.57
C HIS A 51 -8.29 -1.05 -11.29
N VAL A 52 -8.88 -0.65 -10.17
CA VAL A 52 -8.68 -1.26 -8.85
C VAL A 52 -9.61 -2.45 -8.64
N PHE A 53 -10.83 -2.36 -9.16
CA PHE A 53 -11.85 -3.40 -9.04
C PHE A 53 -12.12 -4.11 -10.37
N ASP A 54 -11.15 -4.11 -11.29
CA ASP A 54 -11.24 -5.02 -12.43
C ASP A 54 -11.18 -6.49 -11.98
N ALA A 55 -11.64 -7.39 -12.85
CA ALA A 55 -11.71 -8.81 -12.52
C ALA A 55 -10.34 -9.41 -12.16
N ILE A 56 -9.24 -8.87 -12.70
CA ILE A 56 -7.88 -9.36 -12.42
C ILE A 56 -7.44 -8.93 -11.01
N SER A 57 -7.75 -7.71 -10.60
CA SER A 57 -7.45 -7.16 -9.28
C SER A 57 -8.24 -7.86 -8.19
N ILE A 58 -9.53 -8.11 -8.43
CA ILE A 58 -10.35 -8.90 -7.51
C ILE A 58 -9.83 -10.33 -7.40
N ARG A 59 -9.53 -10.98 -8.54
CA ARG A 59 -8.95 -12.33 -8.54
C ARG A 59 -7.58 -12.35 -7.86
N GLY A 60 -6.71 -11.39 -8.12
CA GLY A 60 -5.39 -11.26 -7.50
C GLY A 60 -5.47 -11.12 -5.98
N ALA A 61 -6.36 -10.26 -5.48
CA ALA A 61 -6.61 -10.13 -4.05
C ALA A 61 -7.12 -11.44 -3.45
N ARG A 62 -8.04 -12.13 -4.15
CA ARG A 62 -8.58 -13.43 -3.74
C ARG A 62 -7.54 -14.54 -3.77
N TYR A 63 -6.66 -14.61 -4.78
CA TYR A 63 -5.56 -15.58 -4.86
C TYR A 63 -4.63 -15.48 -3.66
N ARG A 64 -4.56 -14.30 -3.04
CA ARG A 64 -3.78 -14.08 -1.83
C ARG A 64 -4.59 -14.18 -0.54
N GLY A 65 -5.91 -14.24 -0.62
CA GLY A 65 -6.79 -14.21 0.55
C GLY A 65 -6.79 -12.86 1.28
N LYS A 66 -6.42 -11.74 0.64
CA LYS A 66 -6.19 -10.46 1.32
C LYS A 66 -7.23 -9.40 0.97
N THR A 67 -7.78 -8.73 1.97
CA THR A 67 -8.63 -7.53 1.80
C THR A 67 -7.77 -6.26 1.89
N CYS A 68 -6.94 -6.03 0.88
CA CYS A 68 -5.89 -5.00 0.91
C CYS A 68 -6.00 -3.93 -0.20
N LEU A 69 -7.06 -3.94 -1.02
CA LEU A 69 -7.33 -2.89 -2.02
C LEU A 69 -8.53 -2.05 -1.59
N PHE A 70 -8.34 -0.74 -1.49
CA PHE A 70 -9.38 0.20 -1.04
C PHE A 70 -9.48 1.39 -1.98
N LEU A 71 -10.71 1.91 -2.13
CA LEU A 71 -10.93 3.23 -2.72
C LEU A 71 -11.09 4.26 -1.61
N ASP A 72 -10.32 5.34 -1.71
CA ASP A 72 -10.58 6.56 -0.96
C ASP A 72 -11.74 7.32 -1.61
N GLY A 73 -12.96 6.79 -1.42
CA GLY A 73 -14.18 7.31 -2.04
C GLY A 73 -14.47 8.77 -1.68
N ASP A 74 -14.11 9.17 -0.46
CA ASP A 74 -14.35 10.51 0.10
C ASP A 74 -13.07 11.37 0.16
N GLY A 75 -11.92 10.87 -0.32
CA GLY A 75 -10.64 11.60 -0.28
C GLY A 75 -10.13 11.87 1.15
N ARG A 76 -10.50 11.03 2.12
CA ARG A 76 -10.22 11.25 3.54
C ARG A 76 -8.88 10.68 3.97
N LEU A 77 -8.41 9.62 3.31
CA LEU A 77 -7.12 9.00 3.60
C LEU A 77 -5.97 9.87 3.09
N PHE A 78 -6.13 10.44 1.90
CA PHE A 78 -5.19 11.39 1.32
C PHE A 78 -5.86 12.75 1.07
N ARG A 79 -5.99 13.56 2.13
CA ARG A 79 -6.62 14.90 2.10
C ARG A 79 -6.08 15.81 0.99
N LYS A 80 -4.79 15.65 0.64
CA LYS A 80 -4.21 16.23 -0.57
C LYS A 80 -4.09 15.11 -1.61
N PRO A 81 -4.64 15.28 -2.82
CA PRO A 81 -4.47 14.30 -3.88
C PRO A 81 -2.99 14.01 -4.11
N LEU A 82 -2.65 12.73 -4.23
CA LEU A 82 -1.32 12.33 -4.67
C LEU A 82 -1.13 12.75 -6.14
N PRO A 83 0.09 13.14 -6.55
CA PRO A 83 0.41 13.31 -7.95
C PRO A 83 0.01 12.05 -8.76
N PRO A 84 -0.42 12.19 -10.03
CA PRO A 84 -0.94 11.06 -10.82
C PRO A 84 0.00 9.86 -10.88
N ARG A 85 1.31 10.07 -10.89
CA ARG A 85 2.34 9.03 -10.92
C ARG A 85 3.17 8.99 -9.64
N ALA A 86 2.52 9.08 -8.48
CA ALA A 86 3.18 8.93 -7.19
C ALA A 86 2.60 7.76 -6.37
N VAL A 87 3.45 7.19 -5.53
CA VAL A 87 3.06 6.34 -4.42
C VAL A 87 3.53 7.00 -3.13
N ARG A 88 2.66 7.04 -2.12
CA ARG A 88 3.03 7.43 -0.76
C ARG A 88 2.69 6.32 0.21
N ALA A 89 3.65 5.86 0.98
CA ALA A 89 3.40 4.91 2.06
C ALA A 89 3.54 5.60 3.41
N VAL A 90 2.61 5.32 4.31
CA VAL A 90 2.60 5.81 5.69
C VAL A 90 2.52 4.62 6.61
N TYR A 91 3.48 4.47 7.51
CA TYR A 91 3.39 3.50 8.60
C TYR A 91 2.69 4.12 9.80
N LEU A 92 1.61 3.48 10.23
CA LEU A 92 0.86 3.79 11.44
C LEU A 92 1.17 2.72 12.49
N ASP A 93 1.54 3.12 13.70
CA ASP A 93 1.74 2.19 14.81
C ASP A 93 0.43 1.53 15.27
N ALA A 94 0.52 0.67 16.30
CA ALA A 94 -0.65 0.00 16.89
C ALA A 94 -1.71 0.97 17.45
N SER A 95 -1.31 2.21 17.76
CA SER A 95 -2.16 3.32 18.21
C SER A 95 -2.65 4.21 17.06
N MET A 96 -2.42 3.80 15.82
CA MET A 96 -2.79 4.52 14.59
C MET A 96 -2.11 5.89 14.46
N ARG A 97 -0.95 6.08 15.10
CA ARG A 97 -0.16 7.30 14.96
C ARG A 97 0.83 7.15 13.81
N PRO A 98 0.97 8.17 12.94
CA PRO A 98 1.96 8.13 11.89
C PRO A 98 3.37 8.14 12.51
N VAL A 99 4.13 7.11 12.19
CA VAL A 99 5.53 6.95 12.62
C VAL A 99 6.48 7.36 11.52
N GLU A 100 6.21 6.91 10.29
CA GLU A 100 7.10 7.10 9.16
C GLU A 100 6.33 7.27 7.87
N THR A 101 6.93 7.94 6.89
CA THR A 101 6.33 8.17 5.59
C THR A 101 7.40 8.20 4.52
N THR A 102 7.12 7.56 3.39
CA THR A 102 7.90 7.71 2.16
C THR A 102 7.00 8.11 1.00
N SER A 103 7.56 8.79 0.01
CA SER A 103 6.86 9.16 -1.22
C SER A 103 7.81 9.01 -2.39
N VAL A 104 7.39 8.26 -3.40
CA VAL A 104 8.19 7.94 -4.58
C VAL A 104 7.37 8.21 -5.84
N MET A 105 8.04 8.56 -6.93
CA MET A 105 7.41 8.78 -8.22
C MET A 105 7.57 7.53 -9.10
N LEU A 106 6.51 7.09 -9.78
CA LEU A 106 6.51 5.87 -10.60
C LEU A 106 7.28 6.03 -11.94
N ASP A 107 7.77 7.22 -12.25
CA ASP A 107 8.69 7.46 -13.38
C ASP A 107 10.14 7.13 -13.02
N SER A 108 10.50 7.08 -11.74
CA SER A 108 11.80 6.62 -11.28
C SER A 108 11.94 5.10 -11.50
N GLU A 109 13.01 4.64 -12.12
CA GLU A 109 13.25 3.20 -12.33
C GLU A 109 13.37 2.43 -11.00
N THR A 110 13.76 3.11 -9.92
CA THR A 110 14.00 2.55 -8.58
C THR A 110 12.80 2.62 -7.66
N TRP A 111 11.65 3.17 -8.08
CA TRP A 111 10.51 3.45 -7.19
C TRP A 111 10.05 2.22 -6.39
N ALA A 112 10.06 1.05 -7.05
CA ALA A 112 9.61 -0.19 -6.46
C ALA A 112 10.58 -0.69 -5.38
N GLU A 113 11.88 -0.50 -5.61
CA GLU A 113 12.93 -0.87 -4.67
C GLU A 113 12.93 0.07 -3.47
N GLU A 114 12.78 1.38 -3.68
CA GLU A 114 12.66 2.36 -2.60
C GLU A 114 11.47 2.06 -1.69
N LEU A 115 10.30 1.74 -2.28
CA LEU A 115 9.14 1.36 -1.51
C LEU A 115 9.33 0.01 -0.79
N ARG A 116 9.96 -0.98 -1.45
CA ARG A 116 10.30 -2.26 -0.77
C ARG A 116 11.24 -2.04 0.41
N SER A 117 12.26 -1.20 0.23
CA SER A 117 13.24 -0.88 1.27
C SER A 117 12.56 -0.27 2.49
N PHE A 118 11.70 0.74 2.27
CA PHE A 118 10.87 1.31 3.33
C PHE A 118 10.02 0.25 4.07
N LEU A 119 9.38 -0.66 3.34
CA LEU A 119 8.57 -1.73 3.96
C LEU A 119 9.45 -2.73 4.72
N ALA A 120 10.64 -3.06 4.20
CA ALA A 120 11.60 -3.96 4.83
C ALA A 120 12.19 -3.35 6.10
N ASP A 121 12.47 -2.04 6.12
CA ASP A 121 12.93 -1.33 7.31
C ASP A 121 11.91 -1.42 8.46
N ILE A 122 10.62 -1.31 8.14
CA ILE A 122 9.54 -1.50 9.13
C ILE A 122 9.56 -2.91 9.72
N VAL A 123 9.75 -3.94 8.88
CA VAL A 123 9.88 -5.33 9.34
C VAL A 123 11.13 -5.52 10.18
N GLY A 124 12.29 -5.04 9.71
CA GLY A 124 13.58 -5.19 10.38
C GLY A 124 13.56 -4.60 11.80
N ARG A 125 12.91 -3.44 11.99
CA ARG A 125 12.73 -2.81 13.31
C ARG A 125 11.81 -3.60 14.26
N ARG A 126 11.09 -4.61 13.80
CA ARG A 126 10.28 -5.52 14.65
C ARG A 126 11.00 -6.81 15.02
N LEU A 127 12.08 -7.14 14.34
CA LEU A 127 12.92 -8.29 14.66
C LEU A 127 13.95 -7.98 15.77
N HIS A 128 14.07 -6.71 16.16
CA HIS A 128 14.93 -6.20 17.23
C HIS A 128 14.10 -5.61 18.37
#